data_AF-X0Z2H3-F1
#
_entry.id   AF-X0Z2H3-F1
#
_cell.length_a   1.000
_cell.length_b   1.000
_cell.length_c   1.000
_cell.angle_alpha   90.00
_cell.angle_beta   90.00
_cell.angle_gamma   90.00
#
_symmetry.space_group_name_H-M   'P 1'
#
loop_
_entity.id
_entity.type
_entity.pdbx_description
1 polymer ?
#
loop_
_entity_poly.entity_id
_entity_poly.type
_entity_poly.pdbx_seq_one_letter_code
_entity_poly.pdbx_strand_id
1 'polypeptide(L)'
;MLFTYLLWSIMAVTLFMGLPFGNIALGTLAGLYVGRKQYHARASTEIFARSIRNVSIFTTFVTGSEALLIGILARGEPIIVEILQALWDLNQFATTGLNWVSLVTIGCLALSFIQFLCTRTAATLAFKLGK
;
A
#
# COMPACT_ATOMS: atom_id res chain seq x y z
N MET A 1 -15.91 1.33 -9.40
CA MET A 1 -14.82 1.64 -8.45
C MET A 1 -13.69 0.61 -8.50
N LEU A 2 -13.96 -0.68 -8.37
CA LEU A 2 -12.91 -1.72 -8.38
C LEU A 2 -12.05 -1.68 -9.66
N PHE A 3 -12.67 -1.74 -10.85
CA PHE A 3 -11.96 -1.68 -12.14
C PHE A 3 -11.17 -0.38 -12.32
N THR A 4 -11.76 0.77 -11.96
CA THR A 4 -11.09 2.06 -12.01
C THR A 4 -9.87 2.07 -11.10
N TYR A 5 -10.01 1.62 -9.85
CA TYR A 5 -8.90 1.56 -8.91
C TYR A 5 -7.77 0.67 -9.41
N LEU A 6 -8.09 -0.52 -9.95
CA LEU A 6 -7.09 -1.43 -10.53
C LEU A 6 -6.37 -0.80 -11.73
N LEU A 7 -7.08 -0.13 -12.62
CA LEU A 7 -6.48 0.56 -13.76
C LEU A 7 -5.50 1.66 -13.30
N TRP A 8 -5.90 2.46 -12.32
CA TRP A 8 -5.06 3.48 -11.72
C TRP A 8 -3.87 2.87 -10.96
N SER A 9 -4.05 1.73 -10.28
CA SER A 9 -3.00 0.97 -9.60
C SER A 9 -1.91 0.55 -10.59
N ILE A 10 -2.30 -0.10 -11.69
CA ILE A 10 -1.37 -0.54 -12.75
C ILE A 10 -0.64 0.65 -13.37
N MET A 11 -1.34 1.75 -13.64
CA MET A 11 -0.71 2.98 -14.13
C MET A 11 0.27 3.56 -13.13
N ALA A 12 -0.06 3.55 -11.83
CA ALA A 12 0.80 4.09 -10.81
C ALA A 12 2.07 3.23 -10.62
N VAL A 13 1.93 1.90 -10.63
CA VAL A 13 3.08 0.99 -10.64
C VAL A 13 3.99 1.25 -11.84
N THR A 14 3.43 1.38 -13.04
CA THR A 14 4.23 1.64 -14.25
C THR A 14 4.90 3.01 -14.23
N LEU A 15 4.20 4.06 -13.74
CA LEU A 15 4.77 5.41 -13.61
C LEU A 15 5.87 5.51 -12.54
N PHE A 16 5.77 4.75 -11.46
CA PHE A 16 6.75 4.74 -10.38
C PHE A 16 7.77 3.59 -10.50
N MET A 17 7.97 3.05 -11.70
CA MET A 17 8.96 2.00 -11.99
C MET A 17 8.84 0.75 -11.09
N GLY A 18 7.62 0.39 -10.71
CA GLY A 18 7.37 -0.72 -9.78
C GLY A 18 7.37 -0.33 -8.30
N LEU A 19 7.55 0.95 -7.95
CA LEU A 19 7.53 1.33 -6.55
C LEU A 19 6.09 1.51 -6.04
N PRO A 20 5.76 1.05 -4.82
CA PRO A 20 4.40 1.05 -4.29
C PRO A 20 3.89 2.45 -3.87
N PHE A 21 4.67 3.52 -4.09
CA PHE A 21 4.29 4.90 -3.74
C PHE A 21 2.98 5.34 -4.40
N GLY A 22 2.79 4.93 -5.66
CA GLY A 22 1.57 5.21 -6.41
C GLY A 22 0.31 4.67 -5.73
N ASN A 23 0.39 3.45 -5.20
CA ASN A 23 -0.72 2.81 -4.50
C ASN A 23 -0.95 3.36 -3.09
N ILE A 24 0.11 3.81 -2.44
CA ILE A 24 0.00 4.57 -1.18
C ILE A 24 -0.80 5.84 -1.43
N ALA A 25 -0.49 6.59 -2.47
CA ALA A 25 -1.26 7.78 -2.84
C ALA A 25 -2.72 7.41 -3.19
N LEU A 26 -2.94 6.40 -4.03
CA LEU A 26 -4.28 5.98 -4.46
C LEU A 26 -5.15 5.46 -3.32
N GLY A 27 -4.61 4.63 -2.42
CA GLY A 27 -5.37 4.16 -1.27
C GLY A 27 -5.64 5.26 -0.25
N THR A 28 -4.71 6.21 -0.08
CA THR A 28 -4.97 7.43 0.71
C THR A 28 -6.13 8.24 0.13
N LEU A 29 -6.14 8.46 -1.19
CA LEU A 29 -7.24 9.13 -1.89
C LEU A 29 -8.55 8.36 -1.80
N ALA A 30 -8.52 7.04 -1.91
CA ALA A 30 -9.70 6.18 -1.74
C ALA A 30 -10.29 6.30 -0.32
N GLY A 31 -9.43 6.29 0.70
CA GLY A 31 -9.82 6.55 2.08
C GLY A 31 -10.46 7.92 2.25
N LEU A 32 -9.85 8.97 1.71
CA LEU A 32 -10.38 10.34 1.75
C LEU A 32 -11.74 10.46 1.06
N TYR A 33 -11.89 9.88 -0.14
CA TYR A 33 -13.16 9.87 -0.87
C TYR A 33 -14.27 9.17 -0.06
N VAL A 34 -13.98 7.99 0.49
CA VAL A 34 -14.94 7.23 1.31
C VAL A 34 -15.30 8.01 2.57
N GLY A 35 -14.33 8.67 3.21
CA GLY A 35 -14.58 9.52 4.38
C GLY A 35 -15.54 10.67 4.09
N ARG A 36 -15.30 11.42 3.01
CA ARG A 36 -16.20 12.52 2.60
C ARG A 36 -17.57 12.01 2.16
N LYS A 37 -17.62 10.91 1.39
CA LYS A 37 -18.88 10.31 0.94
C LYS A 37 -19.76 9.91 2.13
N GLN A 38 -19.19 9.26 3.14
CA GLN A 38 -19.93 8.81 4.32
C GLN A 38 -20.34 9.98 5.23
N TYR A 39 -19.53 11.04 5.30
CA TYR A 39 -19.91 12.28 5.97
C TYR A 39 -21.16 12.92 5.33
N HIS A 40 -21.15 13.11 4.00
CA HIS A 40 -22.30 13.68 3.29
C HIS A 40 -23.55 12.79 3.35
N ALA A 41 -23.37 11.47 3.40
CA ALA A 41 -24.46 10.52 3.58
C ALA A 41 -25.04 10.48 5.02
N ARG A 42 -24.48 11.25 5.96
CA ARG A 42 -24.80 11.20 7.40
C ARG A 42 -24.79 9.76 7.95
N ALA A 43 -23.86 8.95 7.46
CA ALA A 43 -23.79 7.55 7.85
C ALA A 43 -23.43 7.41 9.33
N SER A 44 -23.98 6.39 9.97
CA SER A 44 -23.60 6.06 11.35
C SER A 44 -22.12 5.67 11.44
N THR A 45 -21.52 5.89 12.61
CA THR A 45 -20.12 5.55 12.88
C THR A 45 -19.80 4.08 12.61
N GLU A 46 -20.78 3.19 12.78
CA GLU A 46 -20.66 1.75 12.48
C GLU A 46 -20.54 1.46 10.98
N ILE A 47 -21.40 2.08 10.15
CA ILE A 47 -21.36 1.94 8.69
C ILE A 47 -20.05 2.51 8.15
N PHE A 48 -19.63 3.65 8.70
CA PHE A 48 -18.34 4.28 8.39
C PHE A 48 -17.15 3.37 8.74
N ALA A 49 -17.09 2.84 9.95
CA ALA A 49 -16.02 1.96 10.39
C ALA A 49 -15.91 0.69 9.53
N ARG A 50 -17.05 0.09 9.17
CA ARG A 50 -17.09 -1.07 8.28
C ARG A 50 -16.63 -0.74 6.86
N SER A 51 -17.08 0.39 6.32
CA SER A 51 -16.70 0.86 4.99
C SER A 51 -15.20 1.16 4.89
N ILE A 52 -14.63 1.83 5.89
CA ILE A 52 -13.18 2.08 5.95
C ILE A 52 -12.43 0.78 6.06
N ARG A 53 -12.82 -0.12 6.97
CA ARG A 53 -12.12 -1.39 7.16
C ARG A 53 -12.04 -2.17 5.85
N ASN A 54 -13.15 -2.27 5.12
CA ASN A 54 -13.18 -2.98 3.83
C ASN A 54 -12.28 -2.32 2.79
N VAL A 55 -12.30 -0.99 2.69
CA VAL A 55 -11.46 -0.23 1.76
C VAL A 55 -9.99 -0.38 2.12
N SER A 56 -9.63 -0.19 3.39
CA SER A 56 -8.26 -0.36 3.86
C SER A 56 -7.75 -1.79 3.64
N ILE A 57 -8.55 -2.83 3.90
CA ILE A 57 -8.16 -4.22 3.61
C ILE A 57 -7.93 -4.40 2.11
N PHE A 58 -8.83 -3.90 1.27
CA PHE A 58 -8.71 -4.01 -0.18
C PHE A 58 -7.44 -3.32 -0.71
N THR A 59 -7.21 -2.06 -0.35
CA THR A 59 -6.03 -1.31 -0.81
C THR A 59 -4.73 -1.92 -0.29
N THR A 60 -4.75 -2.46 0.93
CA THR A 60 -3.62 -3.18 1.52
C THR A 60 -3.32 -4.46 0.76
N PHE A 61 -4.35 -5.24 0.42
CA PHE A 61 -4.19 -6.49 -0.33
C PHE A 61 -3.64 -6.24 -1.74
N VAL A 62 -4.13 -5.21 -2.44
CA VAL A 62 -3.62 -4.82 -3.76
C VAL A 62 -2.14 -4.38 -3.64
N THR A 63 -1.84 -3.47 -2.72
CA THR A 63 -0.47 -2.97 -2.52
C THR A 63 0.50 -4.06 -2.12
N GLY A 64 0.09 -4.96 -1.21
CA GLY A 64 0.91 -6.07 -0.76
C GLY A 64 1.16 -7.09 -1.87
N SER A 65 0.14 -7.41 -2.66
CA SER A 65 0.26 -8.33 -3.80
C SER A 65 1.22 -7.79 -4.85
N GLU A 66 1.12 -6.50 -5.18
CA GLU A 66 2.02 -5.86 -6.13
C GLU A 66 3.45 -5.73 -5.57
N ALA A 67 3.61 -5.29 -4.33
CA ALA A 67 4.91 -5.21 -3.67
C ALA A 67 5.61 -6.58 -3.59
N LEU A 68 4.85 -7.66 -3.38
CA LEU A 68 5.37 -9.02 -3.36
C LEU A 68 5.84 -9.45 -4.77
N LEU A 69 5.05 -9.19 -5.81
CA LEU A 69 5.45 -9.49 -7.20
C LEU A 69 6.71 -8.71 -7.59
N ILE A 70 6.75 -7.42 -7.27
CA ILE A 70 7.92 -6.57 -7.52
C ILE A 70 9.14 -7.07 -6.75
N GLY A 71 8.99 -7.42 -5.47
CA GLY A 71 10.08 -7.96 -4.65
C GLY A 71 10.61 -9.32 -5.14
N ILE A 72 9.76 -10.15 -5.75
CA ILE A 72 10.18 -11.40 -6.39
C ILE A 72 10.98 -11.10 -7.68
N LEU A 73 10.48 -10.20 -8.53
CA LEU A 73 11.14 -9.81 -9.77
C LEU A 73 12.47 -9.08 -9.54
N ALA A 74 12.54 -8.28 -8.48
CA ALA A 74 13.72 -7.52 -8.08
C ALA A 74 14.96 -8.38 -7.76
N ARG A 75 14.79 -9.69 -7.52
CA ARG A 75 15.91 -10.61 -7.30
C ARG A 75 16.90 -10.63 -8.47
N GLY A 76 16.44 -10.35 -9.69
CA GLY A 76 17.28 -10.30 -10.90
C GLY A 76 18.00 -8.97 -11.11
N GLU A 77 17.70 -7.93 -10.32
CA GLU A 77 18.18 -6.56 -10.53
C GLU A 77 19.27 -6.21 -9.50
N PRO A 78 20.55 -6.12 -9.89
CA PRO A 78 21.66 -5.89 -8.96
C PRO A 78 21.58 -4.54 -8.25
N ILE A 79 21.03 -3.52 -8.92
CA ILE A 79 20.85 -2.17 -8.38
C ILE A 79 19.89 -2.18 -7.18
N ILE A 80 18.80 -2.98 -7.25
CA ILE A 80 17.82 -3.06 -6.16
C ILE A 80 18.45 -3.75 -4.94
N VAL A 81 19.28 -4.77 -5.18
CA VAL A 81 20.02 -5.49 -4.13
C VAL A 81 21.00 -4.56 -3.42
N GLU A 82 21.76 -3.74 -4.16
CA GLU A 82 22.69 -2.76 -3.57
C GLU A 82 21.97 -1.69 -2.72
N ILE A 83 20.85 -1.14 -3.20
CA ILE A 83 20.06 -0.16 -2.44
C ILE A 83 19.53 -0.78 -1.14
N LEU A 84 19.05 -2.02 -1.21
CA LEU A 84 18.56 -2.76 -0.04
C LEU A 84 19.68 -3.08 0.97
N GLN A 85 20.86 -3.44 0.49
CA GLN A 85 22.04 -3.65 1.32
C GLN A 85 22.49 -2.34 1.98
N ALA A 86 22.48 -1.22 1.24
CA ALA A 86 22.87 0.09 1.74
C ALA A 86 21.89 0.65 2.80
N LEU A 87 20.59 0.40 2.65
CA LEU A 87 19.57 0.87 3.61
C LEU A 87 19.60 0.13 4.94
N TRP A 88 20.11 -1.10 4.97
CA TRP A 88 19.94 -2.01 6.10
C TRP A 88 21.25 -2.60 6.65
N ASP A 89 22.39 -2.23 6.08
CA ASP A 89 23.72 -2.76 6.40
C ASP A 89 23.79 -4.31 6.34
N LEU A 90 22.95 -4.90 5.47
CA LEU A 90 22.74 -6.35 5.36
C LEU A 90 23.71 -6.97 4.35
N ASN A 91 25.02 -6.79 4.56
CA ASN A 91 26.07 -7.28 3.67
C ASN A 91 26.12 -8.82 3.51
N GLN A 92 25.51 -9.58 4.43
CA GLN A 92 25.51 -11.05 4.43
C GLN A 92 24.12 -11.71 4.28
N PHE A 93 23.04 -10.95 4.40
CA PHE A 93 21.67 -11.51 4.40
C PHE A 93 21.01 -11.50 3.01
N ALA A 94 21.46 -10.65 2.08
CA ALA A 94 20.77 -10.51 0.79
C ALA A 94 21.04 -11.65 -0.20
N THR A 95 22.08 -12.48 0.01
CA THR A 95 22.56 -13.47 -0.98
C THR A 95 22.03 -14.89 -0.77
N THR A 96 21.49 -15.21 0.40
CA THR A 96 20.90 -16.54 0.69
C THR A 96 19.41 -16.55 0.33
N GLY A 97 18.97 -17.51 -0.48
CA GLY A 97 17.60 -17.54 -1.02
C GLY A 97 16.48 -17.49 0.03
N LEU A 98 16.70 -18.06 1.22
CA LEU A 98 15.75 -18.02 2.34
C LEU A 98 15.67 -16.63 3.01
N ASN A 99 16.80 -15.92 3.05
CA ASN A 99 16.90 -14.60 3.66
C ASN A 99 16.30 -13.51 2.75
N TRP A 100 16.43 -13.65 1.42
CA TRP A 100 15.76 -12.77 0.45
C TRP A 100 14.23 -12.81 0.58
N VAL A 101 13.65 -14.02 0.63
CA VAL A 101 12.19 -14.18 0.78
C VAL A 101 11.71 -13.57 2.10
N SER A 102 12.46 -13.78 3.18
CA SER A 102 12.14 -13.19 4.49
C SER A 102 12.16 -11.67 4.44
N LEU A 103 13.19 -11.08 3.80
CA LEU A 103 13.34 -9.65 3.67
C LEU A 103 12.21 -9.02 2.82
N VAL A 104 11.90 -9.61 1.66
CA VAL A 104 10.79 -9.17 0.80
C VAL A 104 9.46 -9.28 1.54
N THR A 105 9.26 -10.36 2.29
CA THR A 105 8.03 -10.57 3.08
C THR A 105 7.89 -9.51 4.17
N ILE A 106 8.96 -9.22 4.92
CA ILE A 106 8.95 -8.18 5.97
C ILE A 106 8.70 -6.80 5.35
N GLY A 107 9.38 -6.47 4.24
CA GLY A 107 9.17 -5.21 3.52
C GLY A 107 7.74 -5.06 3.02
N CYS A 108 7.16 -6.12 2.44
CA CYS A 108 5.78 -6.15 1.99
C CYS A 108 4.79 -5.98 3.15
N LEU A 109 5.02 -6.64 4.28
CA LEU A 109 4.20 -6.48 5.49
C LEU A 109 4.27 -5.04 6.03
N ALA A 110 5.47 -4.45 6.08
CA ALA A 110 5.65 -3.07 6.52
C ALA A 110 4.93 -2.08 5.60
N LEU A 111 5.08 -2.23 4.29
CA LEU A 111 4.38 -1.40 3.29
C LEU A 111 2.86 -1.56 3.38
N SER A 112 2.38 -2.79 3.51
CA SER A 112 0.96 -3.11 3.70
C SER A 112 0.41 -2.46 4.98
N PHE A 113 1.19 -2.49 6.06
CA PHE A 113 0.81 -1.85 7.32
C PHE A 113 0.75 -0.32 7.20
N ILE A 114 1.74 0.29 6.54
CA ILE A 114 1.76 1.73 6.26
C ILE A 114 0.55 2.11 5.40
N GLN A 115 0.27 1.36 4.32
CA GLN A 115 -0.90 1.55 3.46
C GLN A 115 -2.21 1.56 4.26
N PHE A 116 -2.36 0.57 5.13
CA PHE A 116 -3.54 0.44 5.99
C PHE A 116 -3.70 1.66 6.89
N LEU A 117 -2.62 2.09 7.55
CA LEU A 117 -2.62 3.28 8.41
C LEU A 117 -2.95 4.54 7.63
N CYS A 118 -2.27 4.83 6.52
CA CYS A 118 -2.50 6.01 5.68
C CYS A 118 -3.95 6.09 5.19
N THR A 119 -4.49 4.97 4.70
CA THR A 119 -5.87 4.90 4.22
C THR A 119 -6.86 5.20 5.35
N ARG A 120 -6.62 4.61 6.54
CA ARG A 120 -7.49 4.76 7.71
C ARG A 120 -7.42 6.17 8.30
N THR A 121 -6.23 6.74 8.42
CA THR A 121 -6.04 8.10 8.94
C THR A 121 -6.66 9.11 8.00
N ALA A 122 -6.43 9.01 6.68
CA ALA A 122 -7.03 9.90 5.69
C ALA A 122 -8.56 9.86 5.71
N ALA A 123 -9.15 8.66 5.78
CA ALA A 123 -10.61 8.51 5.85
C ALA A 123 -11.19 9.10 7.15
N THR A 124 -10.51 8.89 8.28
CA THR A 124 -10.90 9.44 9.59
C THR A 124 -10.78 10.95 9.62
N LEU A 125 -9.69 11.51 9.08
CA LEU A 125 -9.48 12.94 8.95
C LEU A 125 -10.61 13.55 8.10
N ALA A 126 -10.88 12.96 6.94
CA ALA A 126 -11.89 13.45 6.01
C ALA A 126 -13.31 13.43 6.60
N PHE A 127 -13.64 12.44 7.43
CA PHE A 127 -14.92 12.37 8.12
C PHE A 127 -15.03 13.39 9.26
N LYS A 128 -13.95 13.62 10.02
CA LYS A 128 -13.92 14.62 11.11
C LYS A 128 -13.84 16.07 10.61
N LEU A 129 -13.12 16.30 9.51
CA LEU A 129 -12.92 17.60 8.88
C LEU A 129 -14.03 17.97 7.90
N GLY A 130 -14.98 17.06 7.64
CA GLY A 130 -16.26 17.43 7.05
C GLY A 130 -16.93 18.47 7.95
N LYS A 131 -16.73 19.73 7.62
CA LYS A 131 -17.42 20.92 8.10
C LYS A 131 -17.77 21.73 6.87
#